data_AF-A0A975EM43-F1
#
_entry.id   AF-A0A975EM43-F1
#
_cell.length_a   1.000
_cell.length_b   1.000
_cell.length_c   1.000
_cell.angle_alpha   90.00
_cell.angle_beta   90.00
_cell.angle_gamma   90.00
#
_symmetry.space_group_name_H-M   'P 1'
#
loop_
_entity.id
_entity.type
_entity.pdbx_description
1 polymer ?
#
loop_
_entity_poly.entity_id
_entity_poly.type
_entity_poly.pdbx_seq_one_letter_code
_entity_poly.pdbx_strand_id
1 'polypeptide(L)'
;MLLETPGHATYYLDRWKENPHHPETRFMFQYFRNLPSPETIGVLGELLADESPRPKLADDASNVEAVMTAYPNCDKAVEVLSVLLENPPTEKGHYNFPTDLVIWQQWYERVKSGRETFRLVGDPVDYTLRGPSKRGAVTPGPRDGKRNAGTGAEAPSPDKAQAENSGYLPYLIGGLFLLAGVFIYLRTRWNPA
;
A
#
# COMPACT_ATOMS: atom_id res chain seq x y z
N MET A 1 15.33 -0.02 17.85
CA MET A 1 15.50 -0.83 16.63
C MET A 1 15.63 -2.27 17.09
N LEU A 2 14.58 -3.07 16.96
CA LEU A 2 14.65 -4.51 17.26
C LEU A 2 15.47 -5.14 16.13
N LEU A 3 16.61 -5.73 16.46
CA LEU A 3 17.39 -6.53 15.52
C LEU A 3 16.63 -7.85 15.33
N GLU A 4 16.27 -8.17 14.09
CA GLU A 4 15.74 -9.50 13.78
C GLU A 4 16.76 -10.57 14.16
N THR A 5 16.31 -11.59 14.88
CA THR A 5 17.02 -12.86 14.94
C THR A 5 16.83 -13.58 13.61
N PRO A 6 17.90 -14.05 12.94
CA PRO A 6 17.78 -14.77 11.67
C PRO A 6 16.76 -15.91 11.73
N GLY A 7 15.91 -16.02 10.71
CA GLY A 7 14.93 -17.10 10.57
C GLY A 7 13.55 -16.83 11.20
N HIS A 8 13.35 -15.67 11.81
CA HIS A 8 12.06 -15.33 12.43
C HIS A 8 10.97 -15.09 11.38
N ALA A 9 11.29 -14.45 10.25
CA ALA A 9 10.28 -14.26 9.20
C ALA A 9 9.99 -15.58 8.48
N THR A 10 11.00 -16.43 8.28
CA THR A 10 10.77 -17.78 7.73
C THR A 10 9.92 -18.66 8.65
N TYR A 11 10.07 -18.55 9.97
CA TYR A 11 9.22 -19.27 10.93
C TYR A 11 7.73 -18.96 10.70
N TYR A 12 7.39 -17.69 10.53
CA TYR A 12 6.01 -17.29 10.26
C TYR A 12 5.52 -17.75 8.89
N LEU A 13 6.38 -17.73 7.86
CA LEU A 13 6.04 -18.25 6.53
C LEU A 13 5.74 -19.75 6.58
N ASP A 14 6.58 -20.53 7.27
CA ASP A 14 6.38 -21.98 7.39
C ASP A 14 5.12 -22.30 8.21
N ARG A 15 4.92 -21.57 9.32
CA ARG A 15 3.71 -21.70 10.13
C ARG A 15 2.44 -21.35 9.34
N TRP A 16 2.52 -20.34 8.49
CA TRP A 16 1.44 -19.98 7.57
C TRP A 16 1.18 -21.09 6.55
N LYS A 17 2.21 -21.68 5.93
CA LYS A 17 2.06 -22.81 5.00
C LYS A 17 1.40 -24.01 5.66
N GLU A 18 1.70 -24.27 6.93
CA GLU A 18 1.07 -25.34 7.71
C GLU A 18 -0.39 -25.06 8.03
N ASN A 19 -0.72 -23.83 8.42
CA ASN A 19 -2.08 -23.44 8.80
C ASN A 19 -2.38 -21.97 8.44
N PRO A 20 -2.88 -21.70 7.22
CA PRO A 20 -3.14 -20.34 6.75
C PRO A 20 -4.18 -19.59 7.59
N HIS A 21 -5.07 -20.31 8.27
CA HIS A 21 -6.14 -19.78 9.10
C HIS A 21 -5.76 -19.56 10.57
N HIS A 22 -4.49 -19.78 10.94
CA HIS A 22 -4.06 -19.59 12.32
C HIS A 22 -4.18 -18.13 12.72
N PRO A 23 -4.76 -17.77 13.89
CA PRO A 23 -4.98 -16.38 14.29
C PRO A 23 -3.69 -15.54 14.37
N GLU A 24 -2.53 -16.19 14.54
CA GLU A 24 -1.22 -15.52 14.52
C GLU A 24 -0.83 -14.97 13.14
N THR A 25 -1.35 -15.52 12.04
CA THR A 25 -1.09 -15.00 10.68
C THR A 25 -1.64 -13.58 10.53
N ARG A 26 -2.69 -13.23 11.29
CA ARG A 26 -3.23 -11.87 11.35
C ARG A 26 -2.25 -10.86 11.96
N PHE A 27 -1.47 -11.29 12.96
CA PHE A 27 -0.49 -10.44 13.64
C PHE A 27 0.86 -10.41 12.91
N MET A 28 1.16 -11.44 12.10
CA MET A 28 2.39 -11.54 11.31
C MET A 28 2.63 -10.28 10.47
N PHE A 29 1.63 -9.74 9.78
CA PHE A 29 1.80 -8.52 8.97
C PHE A 29 2.11 -7.28 9.81
N GLN A 30 1.53 -7.16 11.01
CA GLN A 30 1.87 -6.07 11.94
C GLN A 30 3.32 -6.21 12.43
N TYR A 31 3.76 -7.44 12.64
CA TYR A 31 5.13 -7.74 13.03
C TYR A 31 6.12 -7.38 11.92
N PHE A 32 5.89 -7.85 10.68
CA PHE A 32 6.70 -7.53 9.51
C PHE A 32 6.81 -6.04 9.22
N ARG A 33 5.72 -5.28 9.45
CA ARG A 33 5.74 -3.82 9.31
C ARG A 33 6.78 -3.13 10.21
N ASN A 34 7.17 -3.76 11.32
CA ASN A 34 8.12 -3.21 12.28
C ASN A 34 9.54 -3.81 12.14
N LEU A 35 9.74 -4.72 11.18
CA LEU A 35 11.01 -5.42 10.96
C LEU A 35 11.45 -5.31 9.51
N PRO A 36 11.88 -4.10 9.08
CA PRO A 36 12.40 -3.90 7.74
C PRO A 36 13.68 -4.72 7.56
N SER A 37 13.61 -5.81 6.80
CA SER A 37 14.76 -6.63 6.45
C SER A 37 14.58 -7.31 5.10
N PRO A 38 15.67 -7.75 4.44
CA PRO A 38 15.57 -8.56 3.23
C PRO A 38 14.80 -9.86 3.41
N GLU A 39 14.86 -10.47 4.60
CA GLU A 39 14.11 -11.69 4.92
C GLU A 39 12.61 -11.40 4.91
N THR A 40 12.19 -10.33 5.60
CA THR A 40 10.81 -9.86 5.62
C THR A 40 10.29 -9.51 4.21
N ILE A 41 11.10 -8.83 3.38
CA ILE A 41 10.74 -8.55 1.98
C ILE A 41 10.56 -9.85 1.18
N GLY A 42 11.42 -10.84 1.39
CA GLY A 42 11.30 -12.15 0.76
C GLY A 42 10.00 -12.86 1.13
N VAL A 43 9.68 -12.94 2.42
CA VAL A 43 8.44 -13.58 2.90
C VAL A 43 7.19 -12.87 2.36
N LEU A 44 7.13 -11.54 2.46
CA LEU A 44 6.02 -10.76 1.92
C LEU A 44 5.88 -10.92 0.40
N GLY A 45 7.01 -11.02 -0.31
CA GLY A 45 7.02 -11.26 -1.73
C GLY A 45 6.43 -12.62 -2.13
N GLU A 46 6.75 -13.70 -1.40
CA GLU A 46 6.11 -15.01 -1.64
C GLU A 46 4.60 -14.96 -1.39
N LEU A 47 4.15 -14.18 -0.40
CA LEU A 47 2.72 -14.01 -0.11
C LEU A 47 1.95 -13.23 -1.20
N LEU A 48 2.64 -12.56 -2.13
CA LEU A 48 1.98 -11.93 -3.30
C LEU A 48 1.33 -12.96 -4.24
N ALA A 49 1.77 -14.21 -4.22
CA ALA A 49 1.17 -15.30 -5.00
C ALA A 49 -0.07 -15.92 -4.33
N ASP A 50 -0.35 -15.59 -3.06
CA ASP A 50 -1.52 -16.09 -2.36
C ASP A 50 -2.76 -15.23 -2.65
N GLU A 51 -3.40 -15.56 -3.77
CA GLU A 51 -4.66 -14.97 -4.24
C GLU A 51 -5.89 -15.70 -3.68
N SER A 52 -5.81 -16.22 -2.46
CA SER A 52 -6.92 -16.94 -1.81
C SER A 52 -8.27 -16.20 -2.00
N PRO A 53 -9.31 -16.90 -2.47
CA PRO A 53 -10.56 -16.25 -2.85
C PRO A 53 -11.25 -15.63 -1.64
N ARG A 54 -11.76 -14.41 -1.81
CA ARG A 54 -12.61 -13.78 -0.79
C ARG A 54 -13.95 -14.51 -0.73
N PRO A 55 -14.43 -14.92 0.46
CA PRO A 55 -15.78 -15.44 0.60
C PRO A 55 -16.78 -14.34 0.21
N LYS A 56 -17.84 -14.73 -0.52
CA LYS A 56 -18.94 -13.82 -0.84
C LYS A 56 -19.85 -13.67 0.37
N LEU A 57 -20.38 -12.47 0.61
CA LEU A 57 -21.40 -12.26 1.62
C LEU A 57 -22.65 -13.08 1.25
N ALA A 58 -23.10 -13.92 2.18
CA ALA A 58 -24.34 -14.67 2.05
C ALA A 58 -25.53 -13.71 2.11
N ASP A 59 -26.63 -14.06 1.43
CA ASP A 59 -27.82 -13.21 1.34
C ASP A 59 -28.44 -12.89 2.71
N ASP A 60 -28.25 -13.77 3.69
CA ASP A 60 -28.70 -13.62 5.08
C ASP A 60 -27.68 -12.94 6.00
N ALA A 61 -26.53 -12.51 5.45
CA ALA A 61 -25.38 -11.96 6.17
C ALA A 61 -24.81 -12.86 7.28
N SER A 62 -25.11 -14.16 7.29
CA SER A 62 -24.64 -15.12 8.31
C SER A 62 -23.11 -15.25 8.38
N ASN A 63 -22.42 -14.95 7.28
CA ASN A 63 -20.96 -15.02 7.17
C ASN A 63 -20.28 -13.65 7.15
N VAL A 64 -20.95 -12.57 7.60
CA VAL A 64 -20.40 -11.21 7.58
C VAL A 64 -19.04 -11.13 8.27
N GLU A 65 -18.85 -11.81 9.41
CA GLU A 65 -17.56 -11.82 10.12
C GLU A 65 -16.45 -12.48 9.28
N ALA A 66 -16.74 -13.62 8.65
CA ALA A 66 -15.78 -14.30 7.80
C ALA A 66 -15.42 -13.44 6.57
N VAL A 67 -16.38 -12.75 5.98
CA VAL A 67 -16.16 -11.84 4.84
C VAL A 67 -15.34 -10.61 5.23
N MET A 68 -15.62 -10.04 6.41
CA MET A 68 -14.92 -8.86 6.93
C MET A 68 -13.51 -9.18 7.43
N THR A 69 -13.22 -10.45 7.73
CA THR A 69 -11.89 -10.88 8.21
C THR A 69 -11.06 -11.59 7.14
N ALA A 70 -11.68 -12.09 6.07
CA ALA A 70 -10.99 -12.74 4.96
C ALA A 70 -10.41 -11.71 3.97
N TYR A 71 -9.18 -11.29 4.25
CA TYR A 71 -8.35 -10.60 3.27
C TYR A 71 -7.35 -11.59 2.65
N PRO A 72 -7.18 -11.61 1.32
CA PRO A 72 -6.13 -12.40 0.71
C PRO A 72 -4.77 -11.88 1.20
N ASN A 73 -3.84 -12.80 1.45
CA ASN A 73 -2.54 -12.43 2.01
C ASN A 73 -1.75 -11.53 1.06
N CYS A 74 -1.96 -11.65 -0.25
CA CYS A 74 -1.34 -10.77 -1.23
C CYS A 74 -1.72 -9.28 -1.02
N ASP A 75 -2.95 -8.98 -0.64
CA ASP A 75 -3.42 -7.61 -0.36
C ASP A 75 -2.69 -7.03 0.87
N LYS A 76 -2.59 -7.82 1.94
CA LYS A 76 -1.84 -7.43 3.14
C LYS A 76 -0.34 -7.35 2.92
N ALA A 77 0.20 -8.22 2.08
CA ALA A 77 1.61 -8.17 1.71
C ALA A 77 1.95 -6.87 0.96
N VAL A 78 1.12 -6.46 -0.01
CA VAL A 78 1.30 -5.18 -0.71
C VAL A 78 1.20 -4.00 0.26
N GLU A 79 0.23 -4.00 1.18
CA GLU A 79 0.08 -2.95 2.19
C GLU A 79 1.37 -2.77 3.00
N VAL A 80 1.95 -3.87 3.49
CA VAL A 80 3.18 -3.84 4.29
C VAL A 80 4.38 -3.45 3.43
N LEU A 81 4.56 -4.06 2.25
CA LEU A 81 5.66 -3.74 1.33
C LEU A 81 5.67 -2.26 0.95
N SER A 82 4.51 -1.66 0.71
CA SER A 82 4.37 -0.23 0.35
C SER A 82 4.90 0.71 1.43
N VAL A 83 4.85 0.28 2.70
CA VAL A 83 5.37 1.04 3.84
C VAL A 83 6.86 0.81 4.04
N LEU A 84 7.33 -0.43 3.83
CA LEU A 84 8.73 -0.79 4.06
C LEU A 84 9.67 -0.27 2.95
N LEU A 85 9.16 -0.13 1.72
CA LEU A 85 9.97 0.25 0.56
C LEU A 85 10.05 1.78 0.40
N GLU A 86 11.26 2.27 0.15
CA GLU A 86 11.50 3.68 -0.19
C GLU A 86 10.79 4.04 -1.50
N ASN A 87 10.99 3.19 -2.52
CA ASN A 87 10.44 3.34 -3.87
C ASN A 87 9.59 2.11 -4.24
N PRO A 88 8.32 2.03 -3.81
CA PRO A 88 7.45 0.93 -4.18
C PRO A 88 7.08 0.97 -5.68
N PRO A 89 6.68 -0.18 -6.27
CA PRO A 89 6.31 -0.30 -7.68
C PRO A 89 5.09 0.54 -8.07
N THR A 90 4.16 0.74 -7.15
CA THR A 90 2.97 1.58 -7.32
C THR A 90 3.02 2.81 -6.40
N GLU A 91 2.15 3.78 -6.64
CA GLU A 91 2.09 4.99 -5.83
C GLU A 91 1.65 4.68 -4.38
N LYS A 92 2.36 5.25 -3.40
CA LYS A 92 2.05 5.05 -1.98
C LYS A 92 0.63 5.54 -1.67
N GLY A 93 -0.15 4.71 -1.00
CA GLY A 93 -1.52 5.04 -0.61
C GLY A 93 -2.57 4.92 -1.74
N HIS A 94 -2.15 4.58 -2.96
CA HIS A 94 -3.02 4.45 -4.13
C HIS A 94 -2.97 3.04 -4.72
N TYR A 95 -3.08 2.02 -3.88
CA TYR A 95 -3.15 0.63 -4.32
C TYR A 95 -4.58 0.27 -4.79
N ASN A 96 -4.70 -0.14 -6.04
CA ASN A 96 -5.95 -0.58 -6.66
C ASN A 96 -5.95 -2.10 -6.90
N PHE A 97 -6.46 -2.86 -5.93
CA PHE A 97 -6.65 -4.30 -6.07
C PHE A 97 -7.81 -4.62 -7.05
N PRO A 98 -7.67 -5.57 -7.99
CA PRO A 98 -6.52 -6.46 -8.22
C PRO A 98 -5.51 -5.96 -9.27
N THR A 99 -5.78 -4.85 -9.96
CA THR A 99 -4.98 -4.39 -11.11
C THR A 99 -3.50 -4.20 -10.77
N ASP A 100 -3.22 -3.61 -9.61
CA ASP A 100 -1.85 -3.32 -9.19
C ASP A 100 -1.10 -4.56 -8.70
N LEU A 101 -1.81 -5.65 -8.32
CA LEU A 101 -1.17 -6.86 -7.79
C LEU A 101 -0.18 -7.45 -8.80
N VAL A 102 -0.52 -7.44 -10.08
CA VAL A 102 0.35 -7.94 -11.16
C VAL A 102 1.67 -7.18 -11.22
N ILE A 103 1.64 -5.87 -10.99
CA ILE A 103 2.85 -5.02 -10.98
C ILE A 103 3.75 -5.42 -9.80
N TRP A 104 3.15 -5.65 -8.63
CA TRP A 104 3.86 -6.11 -7.44
C TRP A 104 4.47 -7.50 -7.61
N GLN A 105 3.73 -8.45 -8.19
CA GLN A 105 4.22 -9.79 -8.50
C GLN A 105 5.41 -9.74 -9.48
N GLN A 106 5.29 -8.96 -10.56
CA GLN A 106 6.38 -8.79 -11.54
C GLN A 106 7.62 -8.14 -10.94
N TRP A 107 7.44 -7.13 -10.08
CA TRP A 107 8.54 -6.53 -9.33
C TRP A 107 9.24 -7.57 -8.45
N TYR A 108 8.49 -8.36 -7.69
CA TYR A 108 9.08 -9.36 -6.82
C TYR A 108 9.85 -10.43 -7.62
N GLU A 109 9.34 -10.87 -8.77
CA GLU A 109 10.08 -11.79 -9.65
C GLU A 109 11.40 -11.20 -10.17
N ARG A 110 11.46 -9.88 -10.44
CA ARG A 110 12.72 -9.20 -10.79
C ARG A 110 13.68 -9.13 -9.61
N VAL A 111 13.18 -8.87 -8.41
CA VAL A 111 13.97 -8.87 -7.17
C VAL A 111 14.50 -10.28 -6.85
N LYS A 112 13.64 -11.30 -6.93
CA LYS A 112 13.95 -12.71 -6.68
C LYS A 112 14.98 -13.26 -7.67
N SER A 113 14.91 -12.85 -8.94
CA SER A 113 15.91 -13.18 -9.97
C SER A 113 17.21 -12.36 -9.86
N GLY A 114 17.29 -11.39 -8.94
CA GLY A 114 18.45 -10.53 -8.76
C GLY A 114 18.67 -9.51 -9.88
N ARG A 115 17.63 -9.23 -10.68
CA ARG A 115 17.61 -8.21 -11.73
C ARG A 115 17.30 -6.81 -11.19
N GLU A 116 16.62 -6.74 -10.05
CA GLU A 116 16.25 -5.50 -9.38
C GLU A 116 16.67 -5.54 -7.91
N THR A 117 17.12 -4.41 -7.39
CA THR A 117 17.39 -4.20 -5.96
C THR A 117 16.29 -3.34 -5.36
N PHE A 118 16.16 -3.36 -4.04
CA PHE A 118 15.21 -2.53 -3.32
C PHE A 118 15.90 -1.78 -2.19
N ARG A 119 15.26 -0.70 -1.74
CA ARG A 119 15.74 0.11 -0.61
C ARG A 119 14.66 0.18 0.45
N LEU A 120 15.06 0.02 1.70
CA LEU A 120 14.18 0.12 2.85
C LEU A 120 14.06 1.60 3.27
N VAL A 121 12.87 1.99 3.73
CA VAL A 121 12.65 3.36 4.19
C VAL A 121 13.64 3.75 5.29
N GLY A 122 14.30 4.90 5.11
CA GLY A 122 15.26 5.43 6.08
C GLY A 122 16.65 4.79 6.04
N ASP A 123 16.89 3.81 5.17
CA ASP A 123 18.21 3.21 4.95
C ASP A 123 18.71 3.55 3.53
N PRO A 124 19.88 4.21 3.36
CA PRO A 124 20.41 4.53 2.04
C PRO A 124 20.97 3.32 1.27
N VAL A 125 21.07 2.15 1.89
CA VAL A 125 21.67 0.94 1.30
C VAL A 125 20.68 0.26 0.36
N ASP A 126 21.18 -0.17 -0.81
CA ASP A 126 20.42 -1.02 -1.71
C ASP A 126 20.57 -2.49 -1.31
N TYR A 127 19.47 -3.25 -1.35
CA TYR A 127 19.38 -4.63 -0.93
C TYR A 127 18.98 -5.55 -2.07
N THR A 128 19.46 -6.79 -1.96
CA THR A 128 18.88 -7.97 -2.60
C THR A 128 18.22 -8.83 -1.53
N LEU A 129 17.49 -9.88 -1.91
CA LEU A 129 16.96 -10.85 -0.93
C LEU A 129 18.06 -11.58 -0.13
N ARG A 130 19.33 -11.50 -0.57
CA ARG A 130 20.49 -12.09 0.13
C ARG A 130 21.19 -11.11 1.08
N GLY A 131 20.70 -9.88 1.21
CA GLY A 131 21.33 -8.83 2.01
C GLY A 131 21.80 -7.63 1.19
N PRO A 132 22.66 -6.77 1.77
CA PRO A 132 23.18 -5.57 1.13
C PRO A 132 23.81 -5.86 -0.24
N SER A 133 23.42 -5.08 -1.24
CA SER A 133 23.99 -5.15 -2.58
C SER A 133 25.37 -4.50 -2.60
N LYS A 134 26.35 -5.20 -3.17
CA LYS A 134 27.68 -4.65 -3.47
C LYS A 134 27.72 -3.90 -4.80
N ARG A 135 26.71 -4.09 -5.65
CA ARG A 135 26.53 -3.31 -6.88
C ARG A 135 25.89 -1.99 -6.46
N GLY A 136 26.62 -0.88 -6.60
CA GLY A 136 26.04 0.44 -6.41
C GLY A 136 24.78 0.61 -7.27
N ALA A 137 23.73 1.20 -6.69
CA ALA A 137 22.46 1.58 -7.31
C ALA A 137 22.18 0.94 -8.67
N VAL A 138 21.74 -0.32 -8.67
CA VAL A 138 21.05 -0.85 -9.85
C VAL A 138 19.74 -0.07 -9.94
N THR A 139 19.60 0.70 -11.02
CA THR A 139 18.50 1.65 -11.24
C THR A 139 17.16 0.98 -10.93
N PRO A 140 16.32 1.59 -10.08
CA PRO A 140 14.93 1.15 -9.90
C PRO A 140 14.29 0.99 -11.27
N GLY A 141 13.56 -0.11 -11.50
CA GLY A 141 12.88 -0.33 -12.78
C GLY A 141 11.98 0.86 -13.12
N PRO A 142 11.69 1.10 -14.41
CA PRO A 142 10.81 2.20 -14.81
C PRO A 142 9.49 2.07 -14.05
N ARG A 143 9.09 3.12 -13.33
CA ARG A 143 7.67 3.30 -12.99
C ARG A 143 6.96 3.36 -14.33
N ASP A 144 6.16 2.36 -14.67
CA ASP A 144 5.25 2.41 -15.82
C ASP A 144 4.09 3.39 -15.53
N GLY A 145 4.43 4.61 -15.13
CA GLY A 145 3.55 5.75 -15.08
C GLY A 145 3.42 6.36 -16.48
N LYS A 146 2.94 5.59 -17.46
CA LYS A 146 2.47 6.17 -18.72
C LYS A 146 1.11 6.84 -18.47
N ARG A 147 1.13 8.07 -17.95
CA ARG A 147 0.18 9.10 -18.39
C ARG A 147 0.86 9.89 -19.51
N ASN A 148 0.18 9.94 -20.64
CA ASN A 148 0.59 10.65 -21.84
C ASN A 148 1.08 12.08 -21.51
N ALA A 149 2.38 12.32 -21.69
CA ALA A 149 2.91 13.64 -21.98
C ALA A 149 3.58 13.53 -23.35
N GLY A 150 2.83 13.92 -24.38
CA GLY A 150 3.37 14.06 -25.73
C GLY A 150 4.45 15.13 -25.75
N THR A 151 5.62 14.73 -26.22
CA THR A 151 6.78 15.55 -26.54
C THR A 151 6.48 16.52 -27.69
N GLY A 152 6.98 17.75 -27.62
CA GLY A 152 7.14 18.60 -28.80
C GLY A 152 7.15 20.08 -28.50
N ALA A 153 8.35 20.66 -28.46
CA ALA A 153 8.60 22.08 -28.23
C ALA A 153 8.17 22.95 -29.41
N GLU A 154 7.51 24.07 -29.14
CA GLU A 154 7.63 25.30 -29.92
C GLU A 154 7.27 26.50 -29.02
N ALA A 155 8.21 27.44 -28.85
CA ALA A 155 7.93 28.74 -28.26
C ALA A 155 7.43 29.68 -29.37
N PRO A 156 6.39 30.52 -29.12
CA PRO A 156 6.73 31.93 -28.93
C PRO A 156 5.83 32.72 -27.95
N SER A 157 6.49 33.73 -27.36
CA SER A 157 6.04 35.06 -26.91
C SER A 157 5.13 35.26 -25.68
N PRO A 158 5.42 36.31 -24.87
CA PRO A 158 4.66 36.69 -23.69
C PRO A 158 3.57 37.70 -24.05
N ASP A 159 2.31 37.35 -23.79
CA ASP A 159 1.27 38.26 -23.32
C ASP A 159 -0.07 37.52 -23.36
N LYS A 160 -0.56 37.16 -22.17
CA LYS A 160 -1.96 37.25 -21.77
C LYS A 160 -2.09 36.79 -20.32
N ALA A 161 -2.21 37.78 -19.45
CA ALA A 161 -2.85 37.61 -18.16
C ALA A 161 -4.31 37.20 -18.37
N GLN A 162 -4.73 36.09 -17.76
CA GLN A 162 -6.09 35.75 -17.30
C GLN A 162 -5.99 34.34 -16.68
N ALA A 163 -5.86 34.22 -15.37
CA ALA A 163 -6.96 34.10 -14.43
C ALA A 163 -7.77 32.80 -14.62
N GLU A 164 -7.37 31.73 -13.92
CA GLU A 164 -8.35 30.83 -13.26
C GLU A 164 -7.66 29.97 -12.18
N ASN A 165 -7.41 30.63 -11.05
CA ASN A 165 -7.30 29.99 -9.75
C ASN A 165 -8.73 29.82 -9.22
N SER A 166 -9.21 28.58 -9.02
CA SER A 166 -10.01 28.18 -7.84
C SER A 166 -10.79 26.87 -8.06
N GLY A 167 -10.10 25.72 -8.07
CA GLY A 167 -10.73 24.39 -8.06
C GLY A 167 -11.21 23.91 -6.67
N TYR A 168 -11.41 24.80 -5.70
CA TYR A 168 -11.70 24.45 -4.29
C TYR A 168 -13.02 25.02 -3.75
N LEU A 169 -13.92 25.52 -4.62
CA LEU A 169 -15.14 26.22 -4.21
C LEU A 169 -16.42 25.39 -3.96
N PRO A 170 -16.57 24.08 -4.28
CA PRO A 170 -17.77 23.36 -3.88
C PRO A 170 -17.73 22.81 -2.43
N TYR A 171 -16.55 22.65 -1.82
CA TYR A 171 -16.42 22.02 -0.49
C TYR A 171 -16.59 22.98 0.70
N LEU A 172 -16.53 24.30 0.49
CA LEU A 172 -16.74 25.28 1.56
C LEU A 172 -18.22 25.61 1.82
N ILE A 173 -19.13 25.31 0.88
CA ILE A 173 -20.57 25.57 1.06
C ILE A 173 -21.25 24.39 1.78
N GLY A 174 -20.82 23.15 1.55
CA GLY A 174 -21.39 21.96 2.22
C GLY A 174 -21.12 21.87 3.72
N GLY A 175 -19.95 22.34 4.18
CA GLY A 175 -19.56 22.30 5.60
C GLY A 175 -20.36 23.26 6.50
N LEU A 176 -20.86 24.38 5.96
CA LEU A 176 -21.58 25.37 6.74
C LEU A 176 -23.01 24.92 7.10
N PHE A 177 -23.67 24.14 6.23
CA PHE A 177 -25.03 23.65 6.48
C PHE A 177 -25.10 22.55 7.55
N LEU A 178 -24.07 21.72 7.68
CA LEU A 178 -24.01 20.70 8.74
C LEU A 178 -23.82 21.31 10.14
N LEU A 179 -23.03 22.37 10.27
CA LEU A 179 -22.81 23.05 11.56
C LEU A 179 -24.04 23.85 12.01
N ALA A 180 -24.77 24.48 11.07
CA ALA A 180 -26.02 25.17 11.38
C ALA A 180 -27.12 24.22 11.87
N GLY A 181 -27.25 23.03 11.27
CA GLY A 181 -28.22 22.01 11.67
C GLY A 181 -27.99 21.49 13.09
N VAL A 182 -26.73 21.21 13.46
CA VAL A 182 -26.37 20.76 14.81
C VAL A 182 -26.63 21.85 15.85
N PHE A 183 -26.36 23.13 15.53
CA PHE A 183 -26.59 24.23 16.47
C PHE A 183 -28.09 24.47 16.74
N ILE A 184 -28.94 24.38 15.71
CA ILE A 184 -30.41 24.51 15.88
C ILE A 184 -30.94 23.33 16.70
N TYR A 185 -30.52 22.10 16.43
CA TYR A 185 -30.93 20.90 17.16
C TYR A 185 -30.54 20.95 18.66
N LEU A 186 -29.32 21.41 18.97
CA LEU A 186 -28.88 21.54 20.35
C LEU A 186 -29.64 22.65 21.09
N ARG A 187 -29.97 23.76 20.42
CA ARG A 187 -30.70 24.87 21.02
C ARG A 187 -32.14 24.52 21.37
N THR A 188 -32.87 23.79 20.52
CA THR A 188 -34.25 23.37 20.81
C THR A 188 -34.35 22.31 21.91
N ARG A 189 -33.31 21.49 22.09
CA ARG A 189 -33.31 20.45 23.14
C ARG A 189 -32.98 20.98 24.53
N TRP A 190 -32.29 22.12 24.65
CA TRP A 190 -31.82 22.66 25.93
C TRP A 190 -32.59 23.88 26.45
N ASN A 191 -33.59 24.36 25.70
CA ASN A 191 -34.47 25.44 26.16
C ASN A 191 -35.93 25.18 25.73
N PRO A 192 -36.63 24.23 26.37
CA PRO A 192 -38.07 24.10 26.18
C PRO A 192 -38.73 25.34 26.80
N ALA A 193 -39.50 26.07 25.98
CA ALA A 193 -40.43 27.07 26.49
C ALA A 193 -41.48 26.40 27.40
#